data_AF-A0A3P2AB61-F1
#
_entry.id   AF-A0A3P2AB61-F1
#
_cell.length_a   1.000
_cell.length_b   1.000
_cell.length_c   1.000
_cell.angle_alpha   90.00
_cell.angle_beta   90.00
_cell.angle_gamma   90.00
#
_symmetry.space_group_name_H-M   'P 1'
#
loop_
_entity.id
_entity.type
_entity.pdbx_description
1 polymer ?
#
loop_
_entity_poly.entity_id
_entity_poly.type
_entity_poly.pdbx_seq_one_letter_code
_entity_poly.pdbx_strand_id
1 'polypeptide(L)'
;MEKKEIALKIGKGALELFNKPENRELLIEIWNKNNEIKKLKIQSHTEIERIVKRYELCRNVLTLIFAERTKGLAAHYEALDKALASNDRELIINSLRGISTIIAQNPLESFSTLTAILNNEDETLKLDF
;
A
#
# COMPACT_ATOMS: atom_id res chain seq x y z
N MET A 1 21.80 -46.41 -38.03
CA MET A 1 22.61 -46.78 -36.84
C MET A 1 23.37 -45.58 -36.27
N GLU A 2 24.04 -44.76 -37.09
CA GLU A 2 24.86 -43.61 -36.66
C GLU A 2 24.21 -42.63 -35.67
N LYS A 3 22.95 -42.20 -35.89
CA LYS A 3 22.31 -41.17 -35.04
C LYS A 3 22.19 -41.58 -33.56
N LYS A 4 21.98 -42.88 -33.29
CA LYS A 4 21.84 -43.42 -31.92
C LYS A 4 23.20 -43.47 -31.21
N GLU A 5 24.26 -43.72 -31.97
CA GLU A 5 25.63 -43.77 -31.48
C GLU A 5 26.20 -42.37 -31.21
N ILE A 6 25.89 -41.40 -32.07
CA ILE A 6 26.21 -39.98 -31.88
C ILE A 6 25.51 -39.45 -30.62
N ALA A 7 24.21 -39.73 -30.46
CA ALA A 7 23.47 -39.34 -29.26
C ALA A 7 24.06 -39.96 -27.98
N LEU A 8 24.50 -41.22 -28.04
CA LEU A 8 25.14 -41.89 -26.91
C LEU A 8 26.50 -41.27 -26.55
N LYS A 9 27.33 -40.91 -27.55
CA LYS A 9 28.61 -40.22 -27.35
C LYS A 9 28.42 -38.82 -26.77
N ILE A 10 27.45 -38.06 -27.28
CA ILE A 10 27.10 -36.75 -26.73
C ILE A 10 26.63 -36.89 -25.27
N GLY A 11 25.77 -37.86 -24.98
CA GLY A 11 25.30 -38.14 -23.61
C GLY A 11 26.43 -38.51 -22.65
N LYS A 12 27.39 -39.33 -23.07
CA LYS A 12 28.57 -39.69 -22.26
C LYS A 12 29.50 -38.50 -22.04
N GLY A 13 29.80 -37.73 -23.09
CA GLY A 13 30.65 -36.53 -22.98
C GLY A 13 30.03 -35.46 -22.09
N ALA A 14 28.71 -35.26 -22.15
CA ALA A 14 27.99 -34.40 -21.23
C ALA A 14 28.11 -34.90 -19.78
N LEU A 15 27.90 -36.20 -19.54
CA LEU A 15 28.00 -36.81 -18.21
C LEU A 15 29.41 -36.69 -17.61
N GLU A 16 30.46 -36.83 -18.43
CA GLU A 16 31.85 -36.64 -18.02
C GLU A 16 32.13 -35.19 -17.63
N LEU A 17 31.63 -34.22 -18.41
CA LEU A 17 31.73 -32.80 -18.08
C LEU A 17 30.97 -32.46 -16.79
N PHE A 18 29.76 -32.98 -16.60
CA PHE A 18 28.99 -32.81 -15.36
C PHE A 18 29.69 -33.41 -14.15
N ASN A 19 30.39 -34.52 -14.32
CA ASN A 19 31.05 -35.22 -13.23
C ASN A 19 32.37 -34.58 -12.79
N LYS A 20 32.94 -33.64 -13.56
CA LYS A 20 34.12 -32.88 -13.16
C LYS A 20 33.83 -32.10 -11.86
N PRO A 21 34.70 -32.18 -10.84
CA PRO A 21 34.46 -31.52 -9.56
C PRO A 21 34.16 -30.02 -9.70
N GLU A 22 34.93 -29.30 -10.52
CA GLU A 22 34.74 -27.86 -10.76
C GLU A 22 33.35 -27.51 -11.31
N ASN A 23 32.78 -28.37 -12.16
CA ASN A 23 31.47 -28.15 -12.78
C ASN A 23 30.33 -28.48 -11.81
N ARG A 24 30.52 -29.47 -10.93
CA ARG A 24 29.54 -29.77 -9.87
C ARG A 24 29.43 -28.63 -8.87
N GLU A 25 30.57 -28.09 -8.43
CA GLU A 25 30.61 -26.96 -7.51
C GLU A 25 29.92 -25.73 -8.11
N LEU A 26 30.22 -25.41 -9.38
CA LEU A 26 29.56 -24.33 -10.10
C LEU A 26 28.04 -24.54 -10.21
N LEU A 27 27.58 -25.76 -10.47
CA LEU A 27 26.14 -26.07 -10.55
C LEU A 27 25.44 -25.93 -9.21
N ILE A 28 26.09 -26.33 -8.11
CA ILE A 28 25.58 -26.13 -6.75
C ILE A 28 25.50 -24.64 -6.44
N GLU A 29 26.53 -23.87 -6.80
CA GLU A 29 26.54 -22.41 -6.63
C GLU A 29 25.40 -21.75 -7.43
N ILE A 30 25.22 -22.13 -8.71
CA ILE A 30 24.12 -21.65 -9.55
C ILE A 30 22.76 -22.00 -8.94
N TRP A 31 22.59 -23.21 -8.43
CA TRP A 31 21.35 -23.63 -7.79
C TRP A 31 21.05 -22.82 -6.52
N ASN A 32 22.06 -22.62 -5.66
CA ASN A 32 21.95 -21.79 -4.45
C ASN A 32 21.58 -20.35 -4.80
N LYS A 33 22.30 -19.73 -5.76
CA LYS A 33 22.00 -18.38 -6.25
C LYS A 33 20.60 -18.25 -6.84
N ASN A 34 20.15 -19.25 -7.60
CA ASN A 34 18.79 -19.24 -8.15
C ASN A 34 17.73 -19.33 -7.06
N ASN A 35 17.96 -20.09 -5.99
CA ASN A 35 17.03 -20.15 -4.86
C ASN A 35 17.00 -18.84 -4.07
N GLU A 36 18.17 -18.21 -3.90
CA GLU A 36 18.25 -16.89 -3.27
C GLU A 36 17.51 -15.83 -4.11
N ILE A 37 17.68 -15.82 -5.44
CA ILE A 37 16.94 -14.95 -6.36
C ILE A 37 15.43 -15.19 -6.22
N LYS A 38 14.98 -16.44 -6.14
CA LYS A 38 13.55 -16.76 -5.95
C LYS A 38 13.04 -16.20 -4.62
N LYS A 39 13.80 -16.37 -3.53
CA LYS A 39 13.45 -15.83 -2.21
C LYS A 39 13.36 -14.30 -2.24
N LEU A 40 14.35 -13.63 -2.82
CA LEU A 40 14.37 -12.17 -2.96
C LEU A 40 13.21 -11.65 -3.81
N LYS A 41 12.82 -12.37 -4.88
CA LYS A 41 11.64 -12.02 -5.69
C LYS A 41 10.35 -12.10 -4.87
N ILE A 42 10.17 -13.15 -4.08
CA ILE A 42 8.98 -13.30 -3.23
C ILE A 42 8.96 -12.18 -2.19
N GLN A 43 10.08 -11.96 -1.48
CA GLN A 43 10.19 -10.89 -0.50
C GLN A 43 9.90 -9.52 -1.11
N SER A 44 10.54 -9.19 -2.24
CA SER A 44 10.30 -7.93 -2.94
C SER A 44 8.82 -7.76 -3.33
N HIS A 45 8.17 -8.82 -3.79
CA HIS A 45 6.74 -8.75 -4.14
C HIS A 45 5.88 -8.47 -2.91
N THR A 46 6.07 -9.21 -1.81
CA THR A 46 5.35 -8.98 -0.55
C THR A 46 5.56 -7.57 -0.01
N GLU A 47 6.78 -7.06 -0.09
CA GLU A 47 7.11 -5.71 0.36
C GLU A 47 6.43 -4.63 -0.48
N ILE A 48 6.38 -4.81 -1.81
CA ILE A 48 5.63 -3.92 -2.70
C ILE A 48 4.14 -3.96 -2.37
N GLU A 49 3.55 -5.13 -2.19
CA GLU A 49 2.13 -5.25 -1.82
C GLU A 49 1.82 -4.56 -0.49
N ARG A 50 2.71 -4.71 0.50
CA ARG A 50 2.61 -4.05 1.80
C ARG A 50 2.62 -2.52 1.63
N ILE A 51 3.54 -1.99 0.82
CA ILE A 51 3.61 -0.55 0.51
C ILE A 51 2.32 -0.08 -0.18
N VAL A 52 1.84 -0.79 -1.21
CA VAL A 52 0.63 -0.45 -1.95
C VAL A 52 -0.58 -0.35 -1.01
N LYS A 53 -0.81 -1.37 -0.18
CA LYS A 53 -1.92 -1.39 0.78
C LYS A 53 -1.88 -0.22 1.75
N ARG A 54 -0.68 0.17 2.22
CA ARG A 54 -0.51 1.34 3.09
C ARG A 54 -0.88 2.64 2.38
N TYR A 55 -0.44 2.82 1.14
CA TYR A 55 -0.82 4.00 0.34
C TYR A 55 -2.32 4.05 0.06
N GLU A 56 -2.95 2.92 -0.24
CA GLU A 56 -4.39 2.84 -0.46
C GLU A 56 -5.17 3.20 0.79
N LEU A 57 -4.76 2.69 1.95
CA LEU A 57 -5.39 3.03 3.22
C LEU A 57 -5.26 4.53 3.52
N CYS A 58 -4.06 5.10 3.40
CA CYS A 58 -3.85 6.54 3.59
C CYS A 58 -4.72 7.36 2.64
N ARG A 59 -4.76 6.99 1.35
CA ARG A 59 -5.58 7.66 0.34
C ARG A 59 -7.06 7.60 0.72
N ASN A 60 -7.55 6.44 1.13
CA ASN A 60 -8.96 6.24 1.48
C ASN A 60 -9.33 7.07 2.71
N VAL A 61 -8.49 7.08 3.76
CA VAL A 61 -8.74 7.90 4.95
C VAL A 61 -8.76 9.39 4.60
N LEU A 62 -7.78 9.88 3.83
CA LEU A 62 -7.78 11.28 3.37
C LEU A 62 -9.06 11.60 2.59
N THR A 63 -9.46 10.72 1.68
CA THR A 63 -10.68 10.90 0.88
C THR A 63 -11.92 11.01 1.77
N LEU A 64 -12.05 10.14 2.78
CA LEU A 64 -13.18 10.14 3.70
C LEU A 64 -13.22 11.42 4.56
N ILE A 65 -12.09 11.85 5.10
CA ILE A 65 -11.97 13.08 5.89
C ILE A 65 -12.47 14.28 5.09
N PHE A 66 -11.99 14.44 3.85
CA PHE A 66 -12.37 15.58 3.01
C PHE A 66 -13.82 15.46 2.49
N ALA A 67 -14.31 14.24 2.26
CA ALA A 67 -15.70 14.01 1.88
C ALA A 67 -16.67 14.44 2.99
N GLU A 68 -16.42 14.04 4.24
CA GLU A 68 -17.26 14.45 5.39
C GLU A 68 -17.19 15.95 5.62
N ARG A 69 -16.01 16.56 5.49
CA ARG A 69 -15.87 18.03 5.58
C ARG A 69 -16.70 18.74 4.50
N THR A 70 -16.67 18.25 3.27
CA THR A 70 -17.44 18.81 2.15
C THR A 70 -18.93 18.70 2.42
N LYS A 71 -19.38 17.54 2.92
CA LYS A 71 -20.79 17.29 3.27
C LYS A 71 -21.26 18.20 4.41
N GLY A 72 -20.47 18.36 5.47
CA GLY A 72 -20.79 19.26 6.59
C GLY A 72 -20.89 20.73 6.15
N LEU A 73 -19.93 21.19 5.33
CA LEU A 73 -19.98 22.54 4.75
C LEU A 73 -21.21 22.74 3.87
N ALA A 74 -21.51 21.78 2.98
CA ALA A 74 -22.66 21.86 2.10
C ALA A 74 -23.97 22.01 2.89
N ALA A 75 -24.13 21.25 3.97
CA ALA A 75 -25.30 21.35 4.85
C ALA A 75 -25.43 22.73 5.51
N HIS A 76 -24.31 23.31 5.98
CA HIS A 76 -24.36 24.66 6.56
C HIS A 76 -24.59 25.76 5.52
N TYR A 77 -24.07 25.62 4.30
CA TYR A 77 -24.38 26.55 3.21
C TYR A 77 -25.85 26.47 2.80
N GLU A 78 -26.42 25.27 2.73
CA GLU A 78 -27.86 25.09 2.45
C GLU A 78 -28.72 25.72 3.57
N ALA A 79 -28.32 25.56 4.83
CA ALA A 79 -28.99 26.20 5.96
C ALA A 79 -28.88 27.74 5.89
N LEU A 80 -27.71 28.27 5.49
CA LEU A 80 -27.51 29.70 5.30
C LEU A 80 -28.39 30.26 4.19
N ASP A 81 -28.47 29.59 3.04
CA ASP A 81 -29.33 30.02 1.92
C ASP A 81 -30.80 30.11 2.34
N LYS A 82 -31.29 29.11 3.09
CA LYS A 82 -32.66 29.11 3.65
C LYS A 82 -32.85 30.26 4.64
N ALA A 83 -31.87 30.50 5.52
CA ALA A 83 -31.92 31.55 6.52
C ALA A 83 -31.92 32.96 5.90
N LEU A 84 -31.15 33.15 4.82
CA LEU A 84 -31.13 34.40 4.07
C LEU A 84 -32.48 34.64 3.37
N ALA A 85 -33.08 33.60 2.79
CA ALA A 85 -34.40 33.70 2.16
C ALA A 85 -35.52 34.03 3.16
N SER A 86 -35.43 33.53 4.40
CA SER A 86 -36.40 33.80 5.46
C SER A 86 -36.07 35.00 6.35
N ASN A 87 -34.92 35.67 6.13
CA ASN A 87 -34.37 36.73 6.98
C ASN A 87 -34.24 36.32 8.47
N ASP A 88 -33.98 35.03 8.72
CA ASP A 88 -33.78 34.49 10.07
C ASP A 88 -32.35 34.76 10.54
N ARG A 89 -32.21 35.83 11.33
CA ARG A 89 -30.91 36.28 11.84
C ARG A 89 -30.21 35.25 12.71
N GLU A 90 -30.94 34.48 13.50
CA GLU A 90 -30.34 33.47 14.38
C GLU A 90 -29.78 32.31 13.56
N LEU A 91 -30.55 31.83 12.58
CA LEU A 91 -30.13 30.76 11.69
C LEU A 91 -28.96 31.18 10.80
N ILE A 92 -28.90 32.45 10.35
CA ILE A 92 -27.75 33.01 9.64
C ILE A 92 -26.49 32.92 10.51
N ILE A 93 -26.54 33.39 11.76
CA ILE A 93 -25.39 33.39 12.67
C ILE A 93 -24.94 31.96 12.97
N ASN A 94 -25.87 31.05 13.23
CA ASN A 94 -25.57 29.66 13.53
C ASN A 94 -24.93 28.94 12.33
N SER A 95 -25.41 29.20 11.12
CA SER A 95 -24.83 28.63 9.89
C SER A 95 -23.41 29.14 9.63
N LEU A 96 -23.18 30.45 9.80
CA LEU A 96 -21.85 31.05 9.67
C LEU A 96 -20.86 30.52 10.72
N ARG A 97 -21.30 30.33 11.97
CA ARG A 97 -20.49 29.69 13.02
C ARG A 97 -20.13 28.26 12.65
N GLY A 98 -21.08 27.47 12.17
CA GLY A 98 -20.84 26.09 11.71
C GLY A 98 -19.76 26.02 10.63
N ILE A 99 -19.89 26.86 9.59
CA ILE A 99 -18.90 27.00 8.52
C ILE A 99 -17.52 27.38 9.09
N SER A 100 -17.47 28.40 9.94
CA SER A 100 -16.22 28.87 10.54
C SER A 100 -15.54 27.79 11.37
N THR A 101 -16.29 27.01 12.15
CA THR A 101 -15.75 25.91 12.95
C THR A 101 -15.12 24.83 12.07
N ILE A 102 -15.82 24.39 11.02
CA ILE A 102 -15.30 23.37 10.10
C ILE A 102 -14.08 23.87 9.32
N ILE A 103 -14.02 25.18 9.01
CA ILE A 103 -12.86 25.77 8.33
C ILE A 103 -11.66 25.89 9.27
N ALA A 104 -11.88 26.26 10.53
CA ALA A 104 -10.82 26.43 11.51
C ALA A 104 -10.20 25.10 11.99
N GLN A 105 -10.96 24.01 11.95
CA GLN A 105 -10.46 22.68 12.31
C GLN A 105 -9.46 22.16 11.27
N ASN A 106 -8.32 21.66 11.74
CA ASN A 106 -7.36 20.98 10.89
C ASN A 106 -7.89 19.56 10.56
N PRO A 107 -8.24 19.27 9.29
CA PRO A 107 -8.78 17.96 8.93
C PRO A 107 -7.77 16.82 9.11
N LEU A 108 -6.48 17.12 9.25
CA LEU A 108 -5.40 16.15 9.35
C LEU A 108 -4.80 16.05 10.75
N GLU A 109 -5.48 16.58 11.78
CA GLU A 109 -4.97 16.60 13.16
C GLU A 109 -4.60 15.19 13.66
N SER A 110 -5.41 14.18 13.35
CA SER A 110 -5.14 12.77 13.69
C SER A 110 -4.35 12.00 12.62
N PHE A 111 -3.99 12.63 11.50
CA PHE A 111 -3.32 11.95 10.39
C PHE A 111 -1.90 11.53 10.75
N SER A 112 -1.19 12.33 11.55
CA SER A 112 0.13 11.99 12.08
C SER A 112 0.09 10.71 12.93
N THR A 113 -0.90 10.60 13.82
CA THR A 113 -1.15 9.39 14.64
C THR A 113 -1.43 8.17 13.77
N LEU A 114 -2.29 8.32 12.75
CA LEU A 114 -2.53 7.25 11.78
C LEU A 114 -1.24 6.81 11.08
N THR A 115 -0.43 7.76 10.58
CA THR A 115 0.83 7.42 9.93
C THR A 115 1.83 6.75 10.88
N ALA A 116 1.86 7.16 12.16
CA ALA A 116 2.71 6.55 13.17
C ALA A 116 2.33 5.08 13.39
N ILE A 117 1.04 4.80 13.60
CA ILE A 117 0.52 3.44 13.78
C ILE A 117 0.77 2.59 12.51
N LEU A 118 0.57 3.16 11.32
CA LEU A 118 0.84 2.47 10.06
C LEU A 118 2.33 2.24 9.76
N ASN A 119 3.23 2.92 10.46
CA ASN A 119 4.67 2.72 10.37
C ASN A 119 5.18 1.75 11.45
N ASN A 120 4.35 1.43 12.46
CA ASN A 120 4.75 0.61 13.59
C ASN A 120 4.22 -0.82 13.40
N GLU A 121 5.12 -1.77 13.11
CA GLU A 121 4.73 -3.16 12.83
C GLU A 121 4.30 -3.94 14.09
N ASP A 122 4.61 -3.41 15.29
CA ASP A 122 4.38 -4.05 16.60
C ASP A 122 3.18 -3.48 17.38
N GLU A 123 2.50 -2.45 16.87
CA GLU A 123 1.49 -1.71 17.63
C GLU A 123 0.07 -2.06 17.16
N THR A 124 -0.66 -2.83 17.97
CA THR A 124 -2.05 -3.20 17.70
C THR A 124 -2.97 -1.99 17.94
N LEU A 125 -3.69 -1.57 16.90
CA LEU A 125 -4.68 -0.49 16.95
C LEU A 125 -5.74 -0.79 18.02
N LYS A 126 -5.71 -0.06 19.14
CA LYS A 126 -6.81 -0.02 20.12
C LYS A 126 -7.69 1.18 19.80
N LEU A 127 -8.87 0.91 19.28
CA LEU A 127 -9.92 1.93 19.11
C LEU A 127 -10.81 1.86 20.34
N ASP A 128 -10.69 2.85 21.22
CA ASP A 128 -11.70 3.09 22.26
C ASP A 128 -12.83 3.87 21.59
N PHE A 129 -14.00 3.22 21.44
CA PHE A 129 -15.23 3.84 20.96
C PHE A 129 -16.00 4.47 22.12
#